data_AF-G2FP06-F1
#
_entry.id   AF-G2FP06-F1
#
_cell.length_a   1.000
_cell.length_b   1.000
_cell.length_c   1.000
_cell.angle_alpha   90.00
_cell.angle_beta   90.00
_cell.angle_gamma   90.00
#
_symmetry.space_group_name_H-M   'P 1'
#
loop_
_entity.id
_entity.type
_entity.pdbx_description
1 polymer ?
#
loop_
_entity_poly.entity_id
_entity_poly.type
_entity_poly.pdbx_seq_one_letter_code
_entity_poly.pdbx_strand_id
1 'polypeptide(L)' 'MTPEQAVQAHLDIKGKIMMLMHWGGFTLAFHDWNEPIERAVNEAKKADVNLIAPMIGETLLLNSDLYTPPSPWWEMVAF' A
#
# COMPACT_ATOMS: atom_id res chain seq x y z
N MET A 1 10.17 0.37 9.32
CA MET A 1 9.10 -0.63 9.47
C MET A 1 9.03 -1.40 8.16
N THR A 2 9.00 -2.74 8.20
CA THR A 2 8.80 -3.51 6.96
C THR A 2 7.35 -3.43 6.50
N PRO A 3 7.04 -3.72 5.22
CA PRO A 3 5.66 -3.79 4.74
C PRO A 3 4.74 -4.68 5.58
N GLU A 4 5.24 -5.84 6.01
CA GLU A 4 4.46 -6.79 6.82
C GLU A 4 4.18 -6.26 8.23
N GLN A 5 5.14 -5.57 8.83
CA GLN A 5 4.94 -4.89 10.11
C GLN A 5 3.91 -3.75 9.99
N ALA A 6 3.83 -3.07 8.85
CA ALA A 6 2.83 -2.04 8.60
C ALA A 6 1.41 -2.64 8.49
N VAL A 7 1.27 -3.80 7.83
CA VAL A 7 0.01 -4.55 7.79
C VAL A 7 -0.39 -4.99 9.21
N GLN A 8 0.54 -5.51 10.01
CA GLN A 8 0.26 -5.87 11.40
C GLN A 8 -0.19 -4.66 12.22
N ALA A 9 0.50 -3.52 12.09
CA ALA A 9 0.12 -2.30 12.80
C ALA A 9 -1.30 -1.84 12.43
N HIS A 10 -1.73 -2.01 11.17
CA HIS A 10 -3.10 -1.72 10.75
C HIS A 10 -4.14 -2.61 11.47
N LEU A 11 -3.85 -3.90 11.62
CA LEU A 11 -4.70 -4.83 12.37
C LEU A 11 -4.78 -4.46 13.85
N ASP A 12 -3.63 -4.12 14.46
CA ASP A 12 -3.52 -3.80 15.89
C ASP A 12 -4.40 -2.58 16.25
N ILE A 13 -4.47 -1.60 15.36
CA ILE A 13 -5.33 -0.41 15.55
C ILE A 13 -6.77 -0.59 15.07
N LYS A 14 -7.13 -1.79 14.58
CA LYS A 14 -8.45 -2.09 13.98
C LYS A 14 -8.82 -1.11 12.86
N GLY A 15 -7.85 -0.83 11.99
CA GLY A 15 -8.06 0.03 10.84
C GLY A 15 -9.11 -0.54 9.89
N LYS A 16 -9.80 0.33 9.16
CA LYS A 16 -10.79 -0.06 8.14
C LYS A 16 -10.20 -0.14 6.73
N ILE A 17 -9.29 0.79 6.42
CA ILE A 17 -8.66 0.97 5.12
C ILE A 17 -7.18 1.27 5.39
N MET A 18 -6.27 0.63 4.65
CA MET A 18 -4.84 0.84 4.74
C MET A 18 -4.32 1.54 3.48
N MET A 19 -3.49 2.56 3.64
CA MET A 19 -2.69 3.15 2.56
C MET A 19 -1.22 3.12 2.97
N LEU A 20 -0.38 2.44 2.18
CA LEU A 20 1.06 2.37 2.47
C LEU A 20 1.73 3.68 2.07
N MET A 21 2.52 4.24 2.99
CA MET A 21 3.26 5.49 2.79
C MET A 21 4.78 5.24 2.75
N HIS A 22 5.54 6.28 2.38
CA HIS A 22 7.02 6.25 2.35
C HIS A 22 7.66 5.29 1.32
N TRP A 23 6.98 5.01 0.20
CA TRP A 23 7.54 4.25 -0.93
C TRP A 23 7.38 5.04 -2.24
N GLY A 24 8.06 4.62 -3.31
CA GLY A 24 7.88 5.13 -4.68
C GLY A 24 8.36 6.57 -4.98
N GLY A 25 8.84 7.33 -3.99
CA GLY A 25 9.29 8.71 -4.17
C GLY A 25 10.80 8.94 -4.12
N PHE A 26 11.50 8.35 -3.13
CA PHE A 26 12.93 8.57 -2.88
C PHE A 26 13.65 7.26 -2.55
N THR A 27 14.89 7.11 -3.01
CA THR A 27 15.75 5.98 -2.64
C THR A 27 16.40 6.24 -1.28
N LEU A 28 15.82 5.66 -0.22
CA LEU A 28 16.30 5.81 1.16
C LEU A 28 16.77 4.49 1.80
N ALA A 29 16.71 3.38 1.04
CA ALA A 29 17.13 2.04 1.49
C ALA A 29 17.51 1.16 0.30
N PHE A 30 18.10 -0.02 0.58
CA PHE A 30 18.58 -0.98 -0.41
C PHE A 30 17.50 -2.01 -0.80
N HIS A 31 16.54 -1.56 -1.60
CA HIS A 31 15.54 -2.40 -2.26
C HIS A 31 15.08 -1.70 -3.54
N ASP A 32 14.46 -2.45 -4.46
CA ASP A 32 13.82 -1.85 -5.63
C ASP A 32 12.67 -0.93 -5.21
N TRP A 33 12.39 0.09 -6.00
CA TRP A 33 11.46 1.17 -5.61
C TRP A 33 10.00 0.68 -5.41
N ASN A 34 9.60 -0.38 -6.13
CA ASN A 34 8.28 -1.02 -6.10
C ASN A 34 8.20 -2.21 -5.12
N GLU A 35 9.31 -2.74 -4.64
CA GLU A 35 9.35 -3.89 -3.73
C GLU A 35 8.50 -3.69 -2.45
N PRO A 36 8.46 -2.50 -1.82
CA PRO A 36 7.65 -2.29 -0.62
C PRO A 36 6.14 -2.46 -0.85
N ILE A 37 5.60 -1.95 -1.97
CA ILE A 37 4.15 -2.03 -2.23
C ILE A 37 3.76 -3.46 -2.63
N GLU A 38 4.58 -4.16 -3.39
CA GLU A 38 4.33 -5.55 -3.78
C GLU A 38 4.25 -6.45 -2.55
N ARG A 39 5.17 -6.26 -1.59
CA ARG A 39 5.14 -6.97 -0.32
C ARG A 39 3.94 -6.62 0.53
N ALA A 40 3.58 -5.34 0.62
CA ALA A 40 2.40 -4.91 1.37
C ALA A 40 1.10 -5.47 0.78
N VAL A 41 0.95 -5.47 -0.55
CA VAL A 41 -0.23 -6.04 -1.23
C VAL A 41 -0.33 -7.54 -0.96
N ASN A 42 0.78 -8.26 -1.05
CA ASN A 42 0.80 -9.70 -0.77
C ASN A 42 0.44 -10.00 0.69
N GLU A 43 0.95 -9.24 1.64
CA GLU A 43 0.65 -9.45 3.06
C GLU A 43 -0.77 -9.02 3.42
N ALA A 44 -1.25 -7.90 2.89
CA ALA A 44 -2.63 -7.44 3.06
C ALA A 44 -3.64 -8.48 2.54
N LYS A 45 -3.34 -9.15 1.42
CA LYS A 45 -4.17 -10.24 0.88
C LYS A 45 -4.24 -11.45 1.82
N LYS A 46 -3.14 -11.80 2.49
CA LYS A 46 -3.14 -12.91 3.46
C LYS A 46 -3.90 -12.55 4.74
N ALA A 47 -3.79 -11.30 5.16
CA ALA A 47 -4.36 -10.78 6.40
C ALA A 47 -5.80 -10.24 6.27
N ASP A 48 -6.40 -10.33 5.08
CA ASP A 48 -7.72 -9.77 4.75
C ASP A 48 -7.83 -8.26 5.06
N VAL A 49 -6.76 -7.52 4.74
CA VAL A 49 -6.68 -6.06 4.91
C VAL A 49 -7.07 -5.36 3.61
N ASN A 50 -7.99 -4.40 3.71
CA ASN A 50 -8.36 -3.51 2.60
C ASN A 50 -7.26 -2.46 2.36
N LEU A 51 -6.22 -2.85 1.62
CA LEU A 51 -5.15 -1.96 1.20
C LEU A 51 -5.52 -1.27 -0.11
N ILE A 52 -5.48 0.07 -0.10
CA ILE A 52 -5.62 0.90 -1.28
C ILE A 52 -4.24 1.44 -1.71
N ALA A 53 -4.04 1.60 -3.00
CA ALA A 53 -2.83 2.18 -3.57
C ALA A 53 -3.20 3.13 -4.72
N PRO A 54 -3.70 4.35 -4.41
CA PRO A 54 -4.01 5.36 -5.42
C PRO A 54 -2.77 5.69 -6.25
N MET A 55 -2.97 6.10 -7.50
CA MET A 55 -1.88 6.64 -8.32
C MET A 55 -1.36 7.95 -7.72
N ILE A 56 -0.10 8.26 -7.99
CA ILE A 56 0.50 9.53 -7.53
C ILE A 56 -0.30 10.70 -8.13
N GLY A 57 -0.86 11.54 -7.25
CA GLY A 57 -1.70 12.68 -7.62
C GLY A 57 -3.20 12.38 -7.74
N GLU A 58 -3.62 11.13 -7.56
CA GLU A 58 -5.04 10.76 -7.55
C GLU A 58 -5.74 11.29 -6.29
N THR A 59 -6.96 11.82 -6.48
CA THR A 59 -7.81 12.29 -5.37
C THR A 59 -8.77 11.19 -4.95
N LEU A 60 -8.81 10.89 -3.65
CA LEU A 60 -9.72 9.90 -3.08
C LEU A 60 -10.81 10.56 -2.23
N LEU A 61 -12.05 10.10 -2.39
CA LEU A 61 -13.16 10.45 -1.50
C LEU A 61 -13.18 9.46 -0.33
N LEU A 62 -12.95 9.98 0.88
CA LEU A 62 -13.00 9.18 2.10
C LEU A 62 -14.46 8.96 2.53
N ASN A 63 -15.09 7.92 2.01
CA ASN A 63 -16.37 7.42 2.48
C ASN A 63 -16.18 6.07 3.21
N SER A 64 -17.20 5.62 3.95
CA SER A 64 -17.12 4.39 4.76
C SER A 64 -16.93 3.11 3.95
N ASP A 65 -17.23 3.17 2.66
CA ASP A 65 -17.29 2.01 1.75
C ASP A 65 -16.17 2.06 0.70
N LEU A 66 -15.12 2.84 0.98
CA LEU A 66 -13.98 2.97 0.07
C LEU A 66 -13.23 1.62 -0.01
N TYR A 67 -13.65 0.83 -0.97
CA TYR A 67 -13.02 -0.41 -1.40
C TYR A 67 -12.51 -0.17 -2.82
N THR A 68 -11.20 -0.05 -2.95
CA THR A 68 -10.54 0.09 -4.24
C THR A 68 -9.37 -0.88 -4.22
N PRO A 69 -9.53 -2.07 -4.82
CA PRO A 69 -8.42 -3.00 -4.97
C PRO A 69 -7.22 -2.24 -5.52
N PRO A 70 -6.00 -2.47 -4.99
CA PRO A 70 -4.83 -1.77 -5.47
C PRO A 70 -4.70 -2.02 -6.97
N SER A 71 -4.82 -0.97 -7.79
CA SER A 71 -4.42 -1.03 -9.18
C SER A 71 -2.90 -1.09 -9.20
N PRO A 72 -2.26 -2.11 -9.79
CA PRO A 72 -0.80 -2.26 -9.78
C PRO A 72 -0.16 -1.29 -10.78
N TRP A 73 -0.45 0.00 -10.66
CA TRP A 73 0.00 1.04 -11.58
C TRP A 73 1.52 1.11 -11.63
N TRP A 74 2.22 0.74 -10.55
CA TRP A 74 3.68 0.69 -10.48
C TRP A 74 4.29 -0.32 -11.46
N GLU A 75 3.55 -1.35 -11.89
CA GLU A 75 4.01 -2.28 -12.92
C GLU A 75 3.96 -1.67 -14.33
N MET A 76 3.16 -0.61 -14.52
CA MET A 76 3.00 0.06 -15.81
C MET A 76 3.93 1.26 -15.99
N VAL A 77 4.66 1.66 -14.94
CA VAL A 77 5.63 2.76 -15.00
C VAL A 77 7.02 2.17 -15.20
N ALA A 78 7.55 2.26 -16.42
CA ALA A 78 8.95 1.96 -16.68
C ALA A 78 9.82 3.15 -16.22
N PHE A 79 10.79 2.87 -15.35
CA PHE A 79 11.87 3.79 -14.98
C PHE A 79 13.18 3.33 -15.60
#